data_AF-A0A924DAE8-F1
#
_entry.id   AF-A0A924DAE8-F1
#
_cell.length_a   1.000
_cell.length_b   1.000
_cell.length_c   1.000
_cell.angle_alpha   90.00
_cell.angle_beta   90.00
_cell.angle_gamma   90.00
#
_symmetry.space_group_name_H-M   'P 1'
#
loop_
_entity.id
_entity.type
_entity.pdbx_description
1 polymer ?
#
loop_
_entity_poly.entity_id
_entity_poly.type
_entity_poly.pdbx_seq_one_letter_code
_entity_poly.pdbx_strand_id
1 'polypeptide(L)'
;MENLLMNFSDGLAEVIGHVARSVVRVEDRSRLTATGMIWNPDGVIVTTSHGVERDEDLAIEIENGTTYPATLIGRDPDTDIAVLKIEATGLPAITRADAEKVKVGQLALALGRPGTSGLQATIGIVSARIDSQNGGREEYLLYTDAVLYPGFSGGPLLNMSGEVVGMNNLIYGRGKGVAIGAPILSHVVGALLQHGTVSRGYLGVRTQLVELPSALVASLSLPTNVALLLVGIEANGPADKSGLLPGDAVTGINGQAVSDVETLRNLLRNLLAGQVAQIDLLRGGTKLTVSVTLGSGG
;
A
#
# COMPACT_ATOMS: atom_id res chain seq x y z
N MET A 1 10.77 21.16 -34.70
CA MET A 1 10.61 21.53 -33.27
C MET A 1 9.19 22.03 -32.97
N GLU A 2 8.51 22.66 -33.93
CA GLU A 2 7.10 23.14 -33.87
C GLU A 2 6.01 22.12 -33.51
N ASN A 3 6.34 20.84 -33.23
CA ASN A 3 5.32 19.82 -32.95
C ASN A 3 5.63 18.90 -31.75
N LEU A 4 6.72 19.11 -31.00
CA LEU A 4 7.01 18.22 -29.86
C LEU A 4 6.07 18.48 -28.68
N LEU A 5 5.81 19.75 -28.37
CA LEU A 5 4.94 20.13 -27.26
C LEU A 5 3.46 19.82 -27.54
N MET A 6 3.01 19.97 -28.79
CA MET A 6 1.66 19.57 -29.19
C MET A 6 1.50 18.05 -29.12
N ASN A 7 2.40 17.28 -29.75
CA ASN A 7 2.36 15.81 -29.67
C ASN A 7 2.42 15.29 -28.22
N PHE A 8 3.24 15.93 -27.36
CA PHE A 8 3.27 15.60 -25.94
C PHE A 8 1.92 15.87 -25.27
N SER A 9 1.36 17.06 -25.47
CA SER A 9 0.04 17.43 -24.93
C SER A 9 -1.07 16.48 -25.41
N ASP A 10 -1.10 16.17 -26.70
CA ASP A 10 -2.09 15.28 -27.31
C ASP A 10 -1.92 13.85 -26.79
N GLY A 11 -0.68 13.38 -26.63
CA GLY A 11 -0.39 12.07 -26.03
C GLY A 11 -0.89 11.94 -24.59
N LEU A 12 -0.74 13.00 -23.78
CA LEU A 12 -1.31 13.01 -22.42
C LEU A 12 -2.85 12.93 -22.46
N ALA A 13 -3.48 13.68 -23.35
CA ALA A 13 -4.93 13.68 -23.51
C ALA A 13 -5.45 12.30 -23.96
N GLU A 14 -4.74 11.62 -24.86
CA GLU A 14 -5.08 10.29 -25.34
C GLU A 14 -4.99 9.24 -24.21
N VAL A 15 -3.92 9.27 -23.41
CA VAL A 15 -3.75 8.39 -22.24
C VAL A 15 -4.89 8.59 -21.24
N ILE A 16 -5.21 9.85 -20.92
CA ILE A 16 -6.31 10.18 -20.00
C ILE A 16 -7.64 9.69 -20.57
N GLY A 17 -7.90 9.91 -21.87
CA GLY A 17 -9.15 9.50 -22.52
C GLY A 17 -9.38 7.99 -22.50
N HIS A 18 -8.33 7.19 -22.62
CA HIS A 18 -8.43 5.73 -22.49
C HIS A 18 -8.73 5.31 -21.05
N VAL A 19 -8.05 5.89 -20.07
CA VAL A 19 -8.19 5.51 -18.65
C VAL A 19 -9.46 6.08 -18.02
N ALA A 20 -9.99 7.19 -18.53
CA ALA A 20 -11.21 7.86 -18.05
C ALA A 20 -12.39 6.91 -17.81
N ARG A 21 -12.53 5.90 -18.69
CA ARG A 21 -13.62 4.91 -18.65
C ARG A 21 -13.55 3.98 -17.45
N SER A 22 -12.33 3.76 -16.94
CA SER A 22 -12.03 2.93 -15.78
C SER A 22 -12.06 3.71 -14.46
N VAL A 23 -12.22 5.04 -14.51
CA VAL A 23 -12.25 5.91 -13.33
C VAL A 23 -13.69 6.29 -13.02
N VAL A 24 -14.18 5.89 -11.86
CA VAL A 24 -15.58 6.00 -11.45
C VAL A 24 -15.74 6.97 -10.28
N ARG A 25 -16.96 7.50 -10.11
CA ARG A 25 -17.33 8.25 -8.92
C ARG A 25 -17.89 7.30 -7.88
N VAL A 26 -17.39 7.39 -6.66
CA VAL A 26 -17.90 6.68 -5.50
C VAL A 26 -18.74 7.65 -4.69
N GLU A 27 -19.99 7.29 -4.47
CA GLU A 27 -20.94 8.07 -3.71
C GLU A 27 -21.24 7.38 -2.38
N ASP A 28 -21.05 8.13 -1.30
CA ASP A 28 -21.78 7.92 -0.06
C ASP A 28 -22.77 9.08 0.09
N ARG A 29 -23.90 8.89 0.79
CA ARG A 29 -24.95 9.92 0.94
C ARG A 29 -24.46 11.22 1.64
N SER A 30 -23.21 11.32 2.06
CA SER A 30 -22.67 12.46 2.81
C SER A 30 -22.21 13.66 1.95
N ARG A 31 -22.40 13.59 0.62
CA ARG A 31 -21.87 14.57 -0.37
C ARG A 31 -20.34 14.56 -0.50
N LEU A 32 -19.63 13.72 0.25
CA LEU A 32 -18.23 13.45 0.03
C LEU A 32 -18.13 12.46 -1.13
N THR A 33 -17.60 12.93 -2.25
CA THR A 33 -17.35 12.07 -3.41
C THR A 33 -15.91 11.60 -3.38
N ALA A 34 -15.72 10.29 -3.35
CA ALA A 34 -14.44 9.67 -3.60
C ALA A 34 -14.34 9.24 -5.07
N THR A 35 -13.12 8.98 -5.52
CA THR A 35 -12.88 8.35 -6.81
C THR A 35 -12.67 6.86 -6.59
N GLY A 36 -13.08 6.04 -7.55
CA GLY A 36 -12.75 4.62 -7.59
C GLY A 36 -12.14 4.24 -8.94
N MET A 37 -11.59 3.03 -8.98
CA MET A 37 -11.08 2.41 -10.19
C MET A 37 -11.83 1.10 -10.44
N ILE A 38 -12.27 0.89 -11.67
CA ILE A 38 -12.76 -0.42 -12.12
C ILE A 38 -11.56 -1.36 -12.12
N TRP A 39 -11.52 -2.24 -11.12
CA TRP A 39 -10.40 -3.14 -10.92
C TRP A 39 -10.51 -4.35 -11.83
N ASN A 40 -11.69 -4.96 -11.92
CA ASN A 40 -11.95 -6.11 -12.78
C ASN A 40 -13.20 -5.87 -13.66
N PRO A 41 -13.28 -6.50 -14.85
CA PRO A 41 -14.40 -6.31 -15.77
C PRO A 41 -15.77 -6.77 -15.23
N ASP A 42 -15.79 -7.55 -14.16
CA ASP A 42 -16.97 -8.11 -13.53
C ASP A 42 -17.55 -7.22 -12.42
N GLY A 43 -17.15 -5.94 -12.32
CA GLY A 43 -17.76 -4.99 -11.37
C GLY A 43 -17.04 -4.87 -10.03
N VAL A 44 -15.79 -5.31 -9.92
CA VAL A 44 -14.94 -5.01 -8.75
C VAL A 44 -14.42 -3.59 -8.86
N ILE A 45 -14.67 -2.78 -7.83
CA ILE A 45 -14.19 -1.39 -7.72
C ILE A 45 -13.23 -1.27 -6.55
N VAL A 46 -12.13 -0.56 -6.75
CA VAL A 46 -11.15 -0.23 -5.70
C VAL A 46 -11.20 1.26 -5.41
N THR A 47 -11.21 1.62 -4.13
CA THR A 47 -11.21 3.01 -3.65
C THR A 47 -10.51 3.10 -2.29
N THR A 48 -10.56 4.26 -1.63
CA THR A 48 -10.00 4.42 -0.29
C THR A 48 -10.96 3.95 0.80
N SER A 49 -10.41 3.44 1.90
CA SER A 49 -11.20 3.02 3.07
C SER A 49 -11.95 4.20 3.70
N HIS A 50 -11.31 5.37 3.79
CA HIS A 50 -11.96 6.58 4.32
C HIS A 50 -13.03 7.15 3.38
N GLY A 51 -12.99 6.80 2.10
CA GLY A 51 -13.99 7.24 1.12
C GLY A 51 -15.32 6.51 1.23
N VAL A 52 -15.37 5.44 2.03
CA VAL A 52 -16.52 4.54 2.20
C VAL A 52 -16.76 4.22 3.67
N GLU A 53 -16.54 5.18 4.58
CA GLU A 53 -16.70 4.96 6.02
C GLU A 53 -18.12 4.51 6.39
N ARG A 54 -19.12 4.99 5.64
CA ARG A 54 -20.50 4.52 5.75
C ARG A 54 -20.72 3.37 4.78
N ASP A 55 -20.96 2.19 5.34
CA ASP A 55 -21.17 0.96 4.56
C ASP A 55 -22.61 0.88 3.98
N GLU A 56 -23.42 1.94 4.16
CA GLU A 56 -24.82 2.03 3.75
C GLU A 56 -24.99 2.89 2.51
N ASP A 57 -25.84 2.43 1.59
CA ASP A 57 -26.26 3.16 0.38
C ASP A 57 -25.10 3.60 -0.54
N LEU A 58 -24.03 2.82 -0.61
CA LEU A 58 -22.93 3.06 -1.53
C LEU A 58 -23.41 2.94 -2.98
N ALA A 59 -22.95 3.85 -3.84
CA ALA A 59 -23.24 3.81 -5.26
C ALA A 59 -22.01 4.19 -6.10
N ILE A 60 -21.95 3.62 -7.31
CA ILE A 60 -20.87 3.85 -8.27
C ILE A 60 -21.47 4.44 -9.54
N GLU A 61 -21.10 5.66 -9.87
CA GLU A 61 -21.38 6.25 -11.17
C GLU A 61 -20.20 6.02 -12.11
N ILE A 62 -20.47 5.30 -13.21
CA ILE A 62 -19.49 5.07 -14.27
C ILE A 62 -19.49 6.22 -15.29
N GLU A 63 -18.53 6.23 -16.21
CA GLU A 63 -18.29 7.34 -17.15
C GLU A 63 -19.53 7.81 -17.91
N ASN A 64 -20.42 6.90 -18.31
CA ASN A 64 -21.63 7.23 -19.07
C ASN A 64 -22.79 7.80 -18.22
N GLY A 65 -22.55 8.05 -16.93
CA GLY A 65 -23.55 8.57 -15.98
C GLY A 65 -24.48 7.50 -15.39
N THR A 66 -24.30 6.23 -15.72
CA THR A 66 -25.08 5.14 -15.10
C THR A 66 -24.59 4.91 -13.68
N THR A 67 -25.54 4.84 -12.74
CA THR A 67 -25.26 4.58 -11.33
C THR A 67 -25.66 3.17 -10.94
N TYR A 68 -24.78 2.45 -10.28
CA TYR A 68 -25.02 1.11 -9.74
C TYR A 68 -24.95 1.13 -8.22
N PRO A 69 -25.88 0.46 -7.50
CA PRO A 69 -25.70 0.16 -6.10
C PRO A 69 -24.43 -0.65 -5.88
N ALA A 70 -23.67 -0.32 -4.84
CA ALA A 70 -22.44 -1.01 -4.47
C ALA A 70 -22.57 -1.68 -3.10
N THR A 71 -21.88 -2.81 -2.98
CA THR A 71 -21.69 -3.51 -1.70
C THR A 71 -20.22 -3.48 -1.32
N LEU A 72 -19.94 -3.32 -0.02
CA LEU A 72 -18.58 -3.43 0.51
C LEU A 72 -18.18 -4.90 0.61
N ILE A 73 -17.16 -5.31 -0.12
CA ILE A 73 -16.55 -6.65 0.01
C ILE A 73 -15.64 -6.69 1.24
N GLY A 74 -14.87 -5.62 1.44
CA GLY A 74 -13.98 -5.48 2.58
C GLY A 74 -13.16 -4.20 2.48
N ARG A 75 -12.58 -3.80 3.60
CA ARG A 75 -11.68 -2.65 3.67
C ARG A 75 -10.54 -2.89 4.63
N ASP A 76 -9.45 -2.21 4.37
CA ASP A 76 -8.26 -2.17 5.17
C ASP A 76 -7.97 -0.72 5.59
N PRO A 77 -8.32 -0.32 6.83
CA PRO A 77 -8.03 1.00 7.36
C PRO A 77 -6.54 1.31 7.56
N ASP A 78 -5.67 0.29 7.72
CA ASP A 78 -4.23 0.54 7.95
C ASP A 78 -3.51 0.95 6.66
N THR A 79 -3.97 0.45 5.51
CA THR A 79 -3.48 0.87 4.18
C THR A 79 -4.41 1.84 3.47
N ASP A 80 -5.59 2.09 4.04
CA ASP A 80 -6.65 2.94 3.50
C ASP A 80 -7.16 2.49 2.11
N ILE A 81 -7.39 1.19 1.96
CA ILE A 81 -7.91 0.57 0.73
C ILE A 81 -9.27 -0.06 1.02
N ALA A 82 -10.24 0.10 0.11
CA ALA A 82 -11.50 -0.62 0.14
C ALA A 82 -11.81 -1.25 -1.21
N VAL A 83 -12.54 -2.36 -1.17
CA VAL A 83 -13.04 -3.09 -2.33
C VAL A 83 -14.55 -3.12 -2.29
N LEU A 84 -15.17 -2.64 -3.36
CA LEU A 84 -16.61 -2.65 -3.57
C LEU A 84 -16.97 -3.56 -4.73
N LYS A 85 -18.23 -4.00 -4.77
CA LYS A 85 -18.82 -4.78 -5.86
C LYS A 85 -20.10 -4.15 -6.35
N ILE A 86 -20.23 -4.06 -7.67
CA ILE A 86 -21.45 -3.67 -8.38
C ILE A 86 -21.92 -4.79 -9.31
N GLU A 87 -23.22 -4.81 -9.57
CA GLU A 87 -23.86 -5.76 -10.50
C GLU A 87 -23.75 -5.26 -11.95
N ALA A 88 -22.54 -5.34 -12.52
CA ALA A 88 -22.26 -4.99 -13.91
C ALA A 88 -21.07 -5.81 -14.45
N THR A 89 -21.08 -6.13 -15.75
CA THR A 89 -20.04 -6.92 -16.41
C THR A 89 -19.59 -6.27 -17.72
N GLY A 90 -18.44 -6.70 -18.25
CA GLY A 90 -17.86 -6.13 -19.46
C GLY A 90 -17.33 -4.70 -19.26
N LEU A 91 -17.05 -4.33 -18.02
CA LEU A 91 -16.54 -3.01 -17.68
C LEU A 91 -15.06 -2.85 -18.11
N PRO A 92 -14.63 -1.64 -18.51
CA PRO A 92 -13.24 -1.37 -18.85
C PRO A 92 -12.38 -1.37 -17.58
N ALA A 93 -11.69 -2.48 -17.32
CA ALA A 93 -10.81 -2.60 -16.17
C ALA A 93 -9.51 -1.81 -16.36
N ILE A 94 -8.98 -1.31 -15.25
CA ILE A 94 -7.74 -0.56 -15.23
C ILE A 94 -6.54 -1.47 -15.51
N THR A 95 -5.59 -0.99 -16.31
CA THR A 95 -4.30 -1.66 -16.51
C THR A 95 -3.37 -1.30 -15.36
N ARG A 96 -2.73 -2.29 -14.76
CA ARG A 96 -1.83 -2.13 -13.62
C ARG A 96 -0.40 -2.27 -14.12
N ALA A 97 0.49 -1.38 -13.73
CA ALA A 97 1.90 -1.52 -14.08
C ALA A 97 2.46 -2.77 -13.40
N ASP A 98 3.34 -3.48 -14.10
CA ASP A 98 4.17 -4.50 -13.45
C ASP A 98 4.95 -3.85 -12.30
N ALA A 99 5.21 -4.62 -11.24
CA ALA A 99 5.88 -4.15 -10.03
C ALA A 99 7.32 -3.63 -10.25
N GLU A 100 7.78 -3.52 -11.50
CA GLU A 100 9.04 -2.89 -11.83
C GLU A 100 9.06 -1.42 -11.41
N LYS A 101 10.20 -1.10 -10.79
CA LYS A 101 10.49 0.05 -9.96
C LYS A 101 10.19 1.38 -10.64
N VAL A 102 9.00 1.92 -10.37
CA VAL A 102 8.67 3.35 -10.52
C VAL A 102 9.84 4.18 -10.01
N LYS A 103 10.40 5.04 -10.85
CA LYS A 103 11.62 5.82 -10.57
C LYS A 103 11.27 7.26 -10.24
N VAL A 104 12.00 7.82 -9.27
CA VAL A 104 11.96 9.26 -8.99
C VAL A 104 12.32 10.03 -10.26
N GLY A 105 11.54 11.07 -10.56
CA GLY A 105 11.68 11.90 -11.76
C GLY A 105 10.86 11.43 -12.97
N GLN A 106 10.22 10.26 -12.93
CA GLN A 106 9.28 9.86 -13.98
C GLN A 106 8.01 10.71 -13.92
N LEU A 107 7.50 11.11 -15.09
CA LEU A 107 6.20 11.77 -15.20
C LEU A 107 5.08 10.87 -14.67
N ALA A 108 4.12 11.50 -14.01
CA ALA A 108 2.94 10.85 -13.48
C ALA A 108 1.69 11.68 -13.75
N LEU A 109 0.57 11.01 -14.01
CA LEU A 109 -0.75 11.62 -14.15
C LEU A 109 -1.63 11.16 -12.99
N ALA A 110 -2.20 12.10 -12.25
CA ALA A 110 -3.18 11.79 -11.22
C ALA A 110 -4.57 12.09 -11.74
N LEU A 111 -5.49 11.14 -11.64
CA LEU A 111 -6.88 11.31 -12.06
C LEU A 111 -7.81 11.23 -10.85
N GLY A 112 -8.90 11.99 -10.93
CA GLY A 112 -10.02 11.96 -10.01
C GLY A 112 -11.33 12.22 -10.74
N ARG A 113 -12.45 11.80 -10.15
CA ARG A 113 -13.80 12.15 -10.61
C ARG A 113 -14.62 12.75 -9.46
N PRO A 114 -14.20 13.91 -8.90
CA PRO A 114 -14.86 14.52 -7.75
C PRO A 114 -16.18 15.20 -8.14
N GLY A 115 -17.21 14.99 -7.34
CA GLY A 115 -18.48 15.71 -7.43
C GLY A 115 -19.14 15.58 -8.80
N THR A 116 -19.75 16.68 -9.24
CA THR A 116 -20.38 16.82 -10.56
C THR A 116 -19.44 17.43 -11.61
N SER A 117 -18.17 17.67 -11.27
CA SER A 117 -17.19 18.33 -12.16
C SER A 117 -16.67 17.43 -13.28
N GLY A 118 -17.04 16.14 -13.26
CA GLY A 118 -16.55 15.14 -14.20
C GLY A 118 -15.12 14.71 -13.90
N LEU A 119 -14.46 14.12 -14.89
CA LEU A 119 -13.08 13.69 -14.79
C LEU A 119 -12.15 14.91 -14.68
N GLN A 120 -11.24 14.85 -13.73
CA GLN A 120 -10.14 15.80 -13.55
C GLN A 120 -8.82 15.05 -13.63
N ALA A 121 -7.81 15.70 -14.20
CA ALA A 121 -6.47 15.16 -14.31
C ALA A 121 -5.44 16.24 -13.99
N THR A 122 -4.36 15.84 -13.33
CA THR A 122 -3.19 16.67 -13.08
C THR A 122 -1.93 15.92 -13.49
N ILE A 123 -0.88 16.66 -13.80
CA ILE A 123 0.44 16.12 -14.17
C ILE A 123 1.47 16.54 -13.12
N GLY A 124 2.42 15.66 -12.88
CA GLY A 124 3.62 15.92 -12.10
C GLY A 124 4.66 14.86 -12.37
N ILE A 125 5.51 14.62 -11.39
CA ILE A 125 6.48 13.54 -11.36
C ILE A 125 6.31 12.70 -10.10
N VAL A 126 6.91 11.52 -10.11
CA VAL A 126 7.24 10.79 -8.89
C VAL A 126 8.36 11.54 -8.19
N SER A 127 8.05 12.28 -7.13
CA SER A 127 8.99 13.14 -6.41
C SER A 127 9.86 12.36 -5.44
N ALA A 128 9.31 11.32 -4.82
CA ALA A 128 10.04 10.42 -3.95
C ALA A 128 9.33 9.06 -3.88
N ARG A 129 10.10 8.04 -3.54
CA ARG A 129 9.57 6.76 -3.06
C ARG A 129 10.38 6.42 -1.82
N ILE A 130 9.71 5.89 -0.81
CA ILE A 130 10.40 5.50 0.42
C ILE A 130 10.75 4.02 0.25
N ASP A 131 11.91 3.76 -0.38
CA ASP A 131 12.56 2.45 -0.32
C ASP A 131 13.28 2.31 1.03
N SER A 132 12.58 2.58 2.12
CA SER A 132 13.19 2.39 3.41
C SER A 132 13.17 0.91 3.70
N GLN A 133 14.30 0.33 4.11
CA GLN A 133 14.29 -0.99 4.73
C GLN A 133 13.79 -0.85 6.16
N ASN A 134 12.78 -0.06 6.51
CA ASN A 134 12.48 0.23 7.91
C ASN A 134 11.17 -0.44 8.40
N GLY A 135 10.40 -1.20 7.60
CA GLY A 135 9.07 -1.70 7.98
C GLY A 135 8.04 -0.64 8.36
N GLY A 136 8.19 0.63 7.95
CA GLY A 136 7.25 1.71 8.25
C GLY A 136 6.05 1.75 7.28
N ARG A 137 4.89 2.27 7.73
CA ARG A 137 3.70 2.55 6.87
C ARG A 137 4.01 3.38 5.62
N GLU A 138 5.15 4.07 5.60
CA GLU A 138 5.54 4.95 4.52
C GLU A 138 6.19 4.22 3.32
N GLU A 139 6.56 2.94 3.46
CA GLU A 139 7.37 2.21 2.47
C GLU A 139 6.67 1.91 1.15
N TYR A 140 5.35 1.84 1.18
CA TYR A 140 4.55 1.63 -0.01
C TYR A 140 3.98 2.93 -0.58
N LEU A 141 4.41 4.09 -0.07
CA LEU A 141 3.95 5.39 -0.56
C LEU A 141 4.87 5.92 -1.67
N LEU A 142 4.22 6.35 -2.75
CA LEU A 142 4.81 7.15 -3.81
C LEU A 142 4.44 8.61 -3.55
N TYR A 143 5.43 9.48 -3.46
CA TYR A 143 5.20 10.92 -3.38
C TYR A 143 5.20 11.51 -4.78
N THR A 144 4.31 12.48 -4.99
CA THR A 144 4.20 13.21 -6.25
C THR A 144 3.93 14.68 -5.99
N ASP A 145 4.39 15.52 -6.90
CA ASP A 145 4.04 16.94 -6.98
C ASP A 145 2.84 17.20 -7.88
N ALA A 146 2.25 16.15 -8.49
CA ALA A 146 0.94 16.25 -9.11
C ALA A 146 -0.07 16.71 -8.05
N VAL A 147 -0.81 17.78 -8.38
CA VAL A 147 -1.79 18.35 -7.46
C VAL A 147 -2.94 17.36 -7.29
N LEU A 148 -3.22 16.95 -6.06
CA LEU A 148 -4.37 16.11 -5.72
C LEU A 148 -5.47 17.00 -5.13
N TYR A 149 -6.55 17.22 -5.88
CA TYR A 149 -7.70 17.97 -5.39
C TYR A 149 -8.60 17.10 -4.50
N PRO A 150 -9.43 17.69 -3.61
CA PRO A 150 -10.46 16.96 -2.90
C PRO A 150 -11.27 16.04 -3.84
N GLY A 151 -11.38 14.77 -3.45
CA GLY A 151 -12.04 13.72 -4.22
C GLY A 151 -11.15 12.95 -5.20
N PHE A 152 -9.85 13.27 -5.32
CA PHE A 152 -8.88 12.40 -6.03
C PHE A 152 -8.57 11.10 -5.29
N SER A 153 -8.80 11.07 -3.96
CA SER A 153 -8.63 9.86 -3.15
C SER A 153 -9.34 8.67 -3.79
N GLY A 154 -8.61 7.57 -3.95
CA GLY A 154 -9.08 6.33 -4.57
C GLY A 154 -8.96 6.28 -6.10
N GLY A 155 -8.60 7.40 -6.74
CA GLY A 155 -8.28 7.46 -8.17
C GLY A 155 -6.86 7.01 -8.50
N PRO A 156 -6.54 6.80 -9.78
CA PRO A 156 -5.24 6.28 -10.19
C PRO A 156 -4.16 7.38 -10.25
N LEU A 157 -2.94 6.98 -9.87
CA LEU A 157 -1.69 7.59 -10.33
C LEU A 157 -1.14 6.73 -11.47
N LEU A 158 -0.95 7.31 -12.64
CA LEU A 158 -0.60 6.63 -13.88
C LEU A 158 0.81 6.98 -14.33
N ASN A 159 1.49 6.03 -14.97
CA ASN A 159 2.64 6.32 -15.83
C ASN A 159 2.18 6.85 -17.21
N MET A 160 3.14 7.22 -18.07
CA MET A 160 2.84 7.71 -19.42
C MET A 160 2.29 6.65 -20.38
N SER A 161 2.28 5.37 -19.98
CA SER A 161 1.63 4.27 -20.73
C SER A 161 0.16 4.08 -20.35
N GLY A 162 -0.36 4.86 -19.39
CA GLY A 162 -1.72 4.71 -18.87
C GLY A 162 -1.89 3.56 -17.88
N GLU A 163 -0.79 3.03 -17.34
CA GLU A 163 -0.80 1.95 -16.36
C GLU A 163 -0.75 2.53 -14.94
N VAL A 164 -1.52 1.93 -14.03
CA VAL A 164 -1.55 2.33 -12.62
C VAL A 164 -0.26 1.96 -11.92
N VAL A 165 0.42 2.99 -11.42
CA VAL A 165 1.59 2.85 -10.53
C VAL A 165 1.22 3.02 -9.06
N GLY A 166 0.04 3.58 -8.76
CA GLY A 166 -0.50 3.65 -7.41
C GLY A 166 -1.92 4.25 -7.35
N MET A 167 -2.51 4.28 -6.16
CA MET A 167 -3.82 4.86 -5.87
C MET A 167 -3.65 6.15 -5.07
N ASN A 168 -4.16 7.27 -5.58
CA ASN A 168 -4.08 8.59 -4.96
C ASN A 168 -4.70 8.58 -3.55
N ASN A 169 -4.03 9.25 -2.61
CA ASN A 169 -4.46 9.34 -1.22
C ASN A 169 -4.16 10.74 -0.65
N LEU A 170 -5.19 11.43 -0.15
CA LEU A 170 -5.03 12.77 0.43
C LEU A 170 -4.67 12.78 1.92
N ILE A 171 -4.96 11.69 2.65
CA ILE A 171 -4.81 11.64 4.11
C ILE A 171 -3.34 11.41 4.49
N TYR A 172 -2.66 10.49 3.81
CA TYR A 172 -1.32 10.07 4.20
C TYR A 172 -0.23 11.11 3.90
N GLY A 173 -0.46 11.99 2.92
CA GLY A 173 0.55 12.95 2.49
C GLY A 173 0.74 14.15 3.40
N ARG A 174 -0.15 14.38 4.37
CA ARG A 174 -0.12 15.55 5.28
C ARG A 174 0.13 16.88 4.54
N GLY A 175 -0.55 17.08 3.41
CA GLY A 175 -0.38 18.26 2.54
C GLY A 175 0.56 18.04 1.33
N LYS A 176 1.18 16.86 1.20
CA LYS A 176 1.90 16.42 0.00
C LYS A 176 1.02 15.49 -0.85
N GLY A 177 1.25 15.45 -2.16
CA GLY A 177 0.64 14.44 -3.03
C GLY A 177 1.24 13.08 -2.75
N VAL A 178 0.41 12.09 -2.41
CA VAL A 178 0.86 10.70 -2.23
C VAL A 178 -0.08 9.72 -2.91
N ALA A 179 0.48 8.59 -3.32
CA ALA A 179 -0.25 7.44 -3.80
C ALA A 179 0.24 6.16 -3.13
N ILE A 180 -0.68 5.25 -2.86
CA ILE A 180 -0.41 3.89 -2.38
C ILE A 180 0.06 3.06 -3.57
N GLY A 181 1.29 2.56 -3.55
CA GLY A 181 1.92 1.89 -4.70
C GLY A 181 1.18 0.64 -5.20
N ALA A 182 1.27 0.38 -6.50
CA ALA A 182 0.58 -0.74 -7.15
C ALA A 182 0.85 -2.15 -6.53
N PRO A 183 2.06 -2.47 -6.02
CA PRO A 183 2.30 -3.77 -5.40
C PRO A 183 1.49 -4.01 -4.12
N ILE A 184 1.47 -3.03 -3.20
CA ILE A 184 0.69 -3.16 -1.96
C ILE A 184 -0.81 -3.14 -2.28
N LEU A 185 -1.21 -2.29 -3.22
CA LEU A 185 -2.60 -2.18 -3.67
C LEU A 185 -3.10 -3.53 -4.20
N SER A 186 -2.34 -4.16 -5.09
CA SER A 186 -2.72 -5.45 -5.67
C SER A 186 -2.79 -6.57 -4.64
N HIS A 187 -1.87 -6.59 -3.69
CA HIS A 187 -1.87 -7.58 -2.61
C HIS A 187 -3.08 -7.41 -1.67
N VAL A 188 -3.34 -6.18 -1.20
CA VAL A 188 -4.46 -5.89 -0.30
C VAL A 188 -5.80 -6.18 -0.98
N VAL A 189 -5.98 -5.74 -2.23
CA VAL A 189 -7.21 -6.03 -2.99
C VAL A 189 -7.40 -7.53 -3.17
N GLY A 190 -6.33 -8.28 -3.47
CA GLY A 190 -6.38 -9.75 -3.54
C GLY A 190 -6.84 -10.40 -2.24
N ALA A 191 -6.28 -9.97 -1.09
CA ALA A 191 -6.66 -10.48 0.22
C ALA A 191 -8.12 -10.15 0.56
N LEU A 192 -8.56 -8.91 0.32
CA LEU A 192 -9.96 -8.49 0.55
C LEU A 192 -10.94 -9.27 -0.33
N LEU A 193 -10.61 -9.53 -1.59
CA LEU A 193 -11.46 -10.33 -2.48
C LEU A 193 -11.56 -11.80 -2.05
N GLN A 194 -10.48 -12.38 -1.51
CA GLN A 194 -10.46 -13.79 -1.12
C GLN A 194 -11.02 -14.04 0.29
N HIS A 195 -10.80 -13.11 1.22
CA HIS A 195 -11.05 -13.34 2.64
C HIS A 195 -11.91 -12.26 3.31
N GLY A 196 -12.25 -11.18 2.61
CA GLY A 196 -12.94 -10.02 3.17
C GLY A 196 -12.11 -9.18 4.16
N THR A 197 -10.89 -9.64 4.51
CA THR A 197 -10.00 -9.03 5.48
C THR A 197 -8.55 -9.19 5.04
N VAL A 198 -7.64 -8.36 5.58
CA VAL A 198 -6.20 -8.46 5.32
C VAL A 198 -5.50 -9.06 6.52
N SER A 199 -4.86 -10.21 6.34
CA SER A 199 -4.00 -10.81 7.36
C SER A 199 -2.67 -10.06 7.44
N ARG A 200 -2.30 -9.63 8.65
CA ARG A 200 -1.02 -8.97 8.91
C ARG A 200 0.11 -9.97 9.13
N GLY A 201 1.32 -9.46 8.95
CA GLY A 201 2.55 -10.18 9.13
C GLY A 201 2.64 -10.82 10.52
N TYR A 202 2.97 -12.11 10.51
CA TYR A 202 3.13 -12.92 11.69
C TYR A 202 4.46 -13.66 11.64
N LEU A 203 5.17 -13.69 12.78
CA LEU A 203 6.48 -14.32 12.89
C LEU A 203 6.44 -15.68 13.58
N GLY A 204 5.47 -15.95 14.47
CA GLY A 204 5.39 -17.23 15.19
C GLY A 204 6.40 -17.36 16.33
N VAL A 205 6.66 -16.29 17.07
CA VAL A 205 7.66 -16.27 18.15
C VAL A 205 7.11 -15.81 19.48
N ARG A 206 7.68 -16.33 20.56
CA ARG A 206 7.55 -15.82 21.93
C ARG A 206 8.85 -15.14 22.31
N THR A 207 8.76 -13.91 22.78
CA THR A 207 9.93 -13.08 23.09
C THR A 207 9.98 -12.65 24.55
N GLN A 208 11.18 -12.38 25.02
CA GLN A 208 11.45 -11.73 26.30
C GLN A 208 12.43 -10.58 26.07
N LEU A 209 12.11 -9.40 26.61
CA LEU A 209 13.03 -8.27 26.57
C LEU A 209 14.25 -8.57 27.45
N VAL A 210 15.44 -8.37 26.90
CA VAL A 210 16.71 -8.53 27.62
C VAL A 210 17.61 -7.33 27.39
N GLU A 211 18.37 -6.96 28.42
CA GLU A 211 19.43 -5.97 28.30
C GLU A 211 20.70 -6.62 27.74
N LEU A 212 21.36 -5.90 26.83
CA LEU A 212 22.62 -6.32 26.24
C LEU A 212 23.80 -5.71 27.01
N PRO A 213 24.87 -6.48 27.25
CA PRO A 213 26.08 -5.94 27.89
C PRO A 213 26.66 -4.75 27.09
N SER A 214 27.08 -3.70 27.79
CA SER A 214 27.57 -2.46 27.16
C SER A 214 28.78 -2.69 26.25
N ALA A 215 29.66 -3.64 26.60
CA ALA A 215 30.78 -4.04 25.75
C ALA A 215 30.32 -4.63 24.41
N LEU A 216 29.25 -5.43 24.42
CA LEU A 216 28.66 -6.03 23.22
C LEU A 216 28.03 -4.95 22.33
N VAL A 217 27.22 -4.07 22.93
CA VAL A 217 26.58 -2.93 22.26
C VAL A 217 27.63 -2.05 21.57
N ALA A 218 28.71 -1.70 22.27
CA ALA A 218 29.79 -0.89 21.71
C ALA A 218 30.54 -1.63 20.59
N SER A 219 30.90 -2.90 20.80
CA SER A 219 31.65 -3.69 19.82
C SER A 219 30.90 -3.90 18.50
N LEU A 220 29.57 -4.00 18.55
CA LEU A 220 28.71 -4.24 17.40
C LEU A 220 28.00 -2.97 16.90
N SER A 221 28.30 -1.82 17.51
CA SER A 221 27.67 -0.52 17.18
C SER A 221 26.13 -0.61 17.14
N LEU A 222 25.53 -1.27 18.13
CA LEU A 222 24.08 -1.45 18.18
C LEU A 222 23.39 -0.13 18.54
N PRO A 223 22.24 0.18 17.92
CA PRO A 223 21.51 1.43 18.18
C PRO A 223 20.81 1.44 19.55
N THR A 224 20.58 0.27 20.14
CA THR A 224 19.90 0.09 21.42
C THR A 224 20.71 -0.86 22.31
N ASN A 225 20.54 -0.74 23.63
CA ASN A 225 21.12 -1.65 24.62
C ASN A 225 20.16 -2.78 25.02
N VAL A 226 19.13 -3.03 24.22
CA VAL A 226 18.11 -4.05 24.49
C VAL A 226 17.85 -4.87 23.23
N ALA A 227 17.40 -6.11 23.43
CA ALA A 227 16.98 -7.00 22.36
C ALA A 227 15.80 -7.87 22.82
N LEU A 228 15.07 -8.44 21.88
CA LEU A 228 14.02 -9.42 22.15
C LEU A 228 14.57 -10.83 21.99
N LEU A 229 14.87 -11.48 23.11
CA LEU A 229 15.30 -12.87 23.15
C LEU A 229 14.15 -13.79 22.74
N LEU A 230 14.37 -14.63 21.74
CA LEU A 230 13.43 -15.67 21.33
C LEU A 230 13.44 -16.79 22.38
N VAL A 231 12.39 -16.89 23.18
CA VAL A 231 12.22 -17.91 24.22
C VAL A 231 11.35 -19.09 23.75
N GLY A 232 10.68 -18.93 22.61
CA GLY A 232 9.91 -20.00 21.97
C GLY A 232 9.63 -19.66 20.52
N ILE A 233 9.60 -20.69 19.69
CA ILE A 233 9.27 -20.61 18.27
C ILE A 233 8.15 -21.62 18.02
N GLU A 234 7.11 -21.17 17.33
CA GLU A 234 6.01 -22.05 16.93
C GLU A 234 6.49 -23.04 15.87
N ALA A 235 6.26 -24.33 16.12
CA ALA A 235 6.65 -25.39 15.19
C ALA A 235 5.92 -25.23 13.84
N ASN A 236 6.67 -25.34 12.74
CA ASN A 236 6.21 -25.08 11.36
C ASN A 236 5.74 -23.63 11.11
N GLY A 237 5.94 -22.72 12.06
CA GLY A 237 5.66 -21.30 11.92
C GLY A 237 6.67 -20.59 10.99
N PRO A 238 6.41 -19.32 10.64
CA PRO A 238 7.29 -18.52 9.76
C PRO A 238 8.74 -18.48 10.25
N ALA A 239 8.95 -18.21 11.54
CA ALA A 239 10.29 -18.16 12.12
C ALA A 239 11.03 -19.51 12.07
N ASP A 240 10.33 -20.60 12.37
CA ASP A 240 10.89 -21.97 12.33
C ASP A 240 11.34 -22.34 10.92
N LYS A 241 10.46 -22.11 9.93
CA LYS A 241 10.76 -22.36 8.50
C LYS A 241 11.93 -21.55 7.96
N SER A 242 12.21 -20.39 8.57
CA SER A 242 13.31 -19.51 8.19
C SER A 242 14.58 -19.71 9.02
N GLY A 243 14.60 -20.68 9.95
CA GLY A 243 15.80 -21.04 10.70
C GLY A 243 16.16 -20.08 11.84
N LEU A 244 15.18 -19.32 12.34
CA LEU A 244 15.30 -18.67 13.65
C LEU A 244 15.33 -19.74 14.75
N LEU A 245 16.07 -19.48 15.82
CA LEU A 245 16.29 -20.45 16.90
C LEU A 245 15.94 -19.82 18.26
N PRO A 246 15.43 -20.62 19.22
CA PRO A 246 15.41 -20.19 20.61
C PRO A 246 16.81 -19.79 21.06
N GLY A 247 16.93 -18.65 21.73
CA GLY A 247 18.20 -18.04 22.12
C GLY A 247 18.71 -16.95 21.18
N ASP A 248 18.13 -16.80 19.98
CA ASP A 248 18.39 -15.62 19.14
C ASP A 248 17.87 -14.36 19.83
N ALA A 249 18.64 -13.27 19.82
CA ALA A 249 18.20 -11.99 20.35
C ALA A 249 17.93 -11.02 19.19
N VAL A 250 16.66 -10.77 18.89
CA VAL A 250 16.23 -9.88 17.80
C VAL A 250 16.52 -8.44 18.18
N THR A 251 17.22 -7.73 17.29
CA THR A 251 17.61 -6.34 17.44
C THR A 251 16.89 -5.42 16.45
N GLY A 252 16.34 -5.94 15.35
CA GLY A 252 15.64 -5.14 14.36
C GLY A 252 14.81 -5.92 13.34
N ILE A 253 13.88 -5.23 12.65
CA ILE A 253 13.09 -5.75 11.53
C ILE A 253 13.08 -4.79 10.36
N ASN A 254 13.57 -5.28 9.22
CA ASN A 254 14.22 -4.47 8.21
C ASN A 254 15.26 -3.57 8.97
N GLY A 255 16.05 -2.63 8.48
CA GLY A 255 16.87 -1.74 9.32
C GLY A 255 16.23 -0.96 10.51
N GLN A 256 14.99 -1.22 10.96
CA GLN A 256 14.43 -0.60 12.19
C GLN A 256 14.80 -1.35 13.46
N ALA A 257 15.35 -0.61 14.42
CA ALA A 257 15.65 -1.13 15.75
C ALA A 257 14.37 -1.50 16.51
N VAL A 258 14.42 -2.63 17.22
CA VAL A 258 13.35 -3.10 18.10
C VAL A 258 13.78 -2.86 19.55
N SER A 259 13.06 -1.99 20.25
CA SER A 259 13.31 -1.68 21.67
C SER A 259 12.45 -2.49 22.63
N ASP A 260 11.31 -3.00 22.17
CA ASP A 260 10.33 -3.71 22.99
C ASP A 260 9.37 -4.55 22.12
N VAL A 261 8.54 -5.34 22.79
CA VAL A 261 7.58 -6.26 22.15
C VAL A 261 6.53 -5.51 21.34
N GLU A 262 6.13 -4.32 21.79
CA GLU A 262 5.10 -3.52 21.12
C GLU A 262 5.63 -2.92 19.81
N THR A 263 6.88 -2.48 19.81
CA THR A 263 7.61 -2.03 18.62
C THR A 263 7.72 -3.15 17.60
N LEU A 264 8.13 -4.36 18.04
CA LEU A 264 8.15 -5.55 17.18
C LEU A 264 6.76 -5.83 16.58
N ARG A 265 5.72 -5.82 17.42
CA ARG A 265 4.35 -6.09 16.98
C ARG A 265 3.89 -5.06 15.95
N ASN A 266 4.17 -3.77 16.17
CA ASN A 266 3.78 -2.71 15.26
C ASN A 266 4.52 -2.78 13.92
N LEU A 267 5.81 -3.13 13.94
CA LEU A 267 6.57 -3.37 12.71
C LEU A 267 5.99 -4.53 11.90
N LEU A 268 5.69 -5.66 12.56
CA LEU A 268 5.07 -6.80 11.90
C LEU A 268 3.66 -6.50 11.39
N ARG A 269 2.87 -5.69 12.13
CA ARG A 269 1.51 -5.26 11.69
C ARG A 269 1.52 -4.33 10.49
N ASN A 270 2.61 -3.61 10.23
CA ASN A 270 2.75 -2.80 9.02
C ASN A 270 3.14 -3.64 7.79
N LEU A 271 3.54 -4.90 8.01
CA LEU A 271 3.87 -5.84 6.96
C LEU A 271 2.68 -6.77 6.70
N LEU A 272 2.56 -7.23 5.47
CA LEU A 272 1.50 -8.15 5.07
C LEU A 272 1.96 -9.61 5.16
N ALA A 273 1.01 -10.52 5.39
CA ALA A 273 1.28 -11.95 5.28
C ALA A 273 1.85 -12.29 3.89
N GLY A 274 2.87 -13.14 3.84
CA GLY A 274 3.58 -13.50 2.62
C GLY A 274 4.70 -12.53 2.20
N GLN A 275 4.81 -11.34 2.81
CA GLN A 275 5.97 -10.47 2.59
C GLN A 275 7.23 -11.03 3.25
N VAL A 276 8.39 -10.74 2.66
CA VAL A 276 9.69 -11.09 3.24
C VAL A 276 10.16 -9.94 4.13
N ALA A 277 10.43 -10.25 5.40
CA ALA A 277 11.04 -9.35 6.37
C ALA A 277 12.50 -9.76 6.64
N GLN A 278 13.40 -8.79 6.75
CA GLN A 278 14.78 -9.01 7.18
C GLN A 278 14.85 -8.89 8.70
N ILE A 279 15.15 -9.96 9.41
CA ILE A 279 15.24 -9.96 10.88
C ILE A 279 16.71 -9.83 11.28
N ASP A 280 17.05 -8.69 11.86
CA ASP A 280 18.38 -8.45 12.45
C ASP A 280 18.43 -9.04 13.86
N LEU A 281 19.41 -9.90 14.13
CA LEU A 281 19.53 -10.62 15.39
C LEU A 281 20.98 -10.85 15.82
N LEU A 282 21.13 -11.23 17.09
CA LEU A 282 22.36 -11.74 17.67
C LEU A 282 22.21 -13.24 17.95
N ARG A 283 23.14 -14.05 17.43
CA ARG A 283 23.24 -15.48 17.72
C ARG A 283 24.64 -15.79 18.22
N GLY A 284 24.75 -16.26 19.47
CA GLY A 284 26.05 -16.51 20.10
C GLY A 284 26.98 -15.29 20.11
N GLY A 285 26.42 -14.08 20.24
CA GLY A 285 27.17 -12.82 20.22
C GLY A 285 27.56 -12.29 18.83
N THR A 286 27.19 -12.98 17.75
CA THR A 286 27.44 -12.53 16.37
C THR A 286 26.19 -11.93 15.76
N LYS A 287 26.32 -10.80 15.07
CA LYS A 287 25.22 -10.17 14.33
C LYS A 287 24.91 -10.92 13.04
N LEU A 288 23.64 -11.22 12.82
CA LEU A 288 23.11 -11.89 11.63
C LEU A 288 21.85 -11.18 11.14
N THR A 289 21.55 -11.35 9.85
CA THR A 289 20.26 -10.94 9.26
C THR A 289 19.65 -12.16 8.60
N VAL A 290 18.41 -12.49 8.96
CA VAL A 290 17.67 -13.66 8.45
C VAL A 290 16.42 -13.19 7.70
N SER A 291 16.27 -13.60 6.44
CA SER A 291 15.06 -13.31 5.67
C SER A 291 13.94 -14.27 6.06
N VAL A 292 12.81 -13.73 6.51
CA VAL A 292 11.63 -14.49 6.93
C VAL A 292 10.43 -14.13 6.07
N THR A 293 9.79 -15.12 5.46
CA THR A 293 8.49 -14.93 4.80
C THR A 293 7.41 -14.96 5.87
N LEU A 294 6.74 -13.84 6.10
CA LEU A 294 5.76 -13.70 7.17
C LEU A 294 4.53 -14.56 6.92
N GLY A 295 3.97 -15.14 7.99
CA GLY A 295 2.70 -15.85 7.93
C GLY A 295 1.50 -14.92 8.09
N SER A 296 0.30 -15.49 7.97
CA SER A 296 -0.94 -14.88 8.42
C SER A 296 -1.13 -15.17 9.91
N GLY A 297 -1.04 -14.14 10.75
CA GLY A 297 -1.41 -14.25 12.17
C GLY A 297 -2.92 -14.03 12.31
N GLY A 298 -3.55 -14.82 13.18
CA GLY A 298 -4.94 -14.59 13.61
C GLY A 298 -5.10 -13.33 14.44
#